data_AF-A0A8T5UNF2-F1
#
_entry.id   AF-A0A8T5UNF2-F1
#
_cell.length_a   1.000
_cell.length_b   1.000
_cell.length_c   1.000
_cell.angle_alpha   90.00
_cell.angle_beta   90.00
_cell.angle_gamma   90.00
#
_symmetry.space_group_name_H-M   'P 1'
#
loop_
_entity.id
_entity.type
_entity.pdbx_description
1 polymer ?
#
loop_
_entity_poly.entity_id
_entity_poly.type
_entity_poly.pdbx_seq_one_letter_code
_entity_poly.pdbx_strand_id
1 'polypeptide(L)'
;MASISNKKRAIAFIISFETGNRQIIENWVSEDYTPHYPDVRDGKDALLDYFDTLQKIDIIIDIRRAIEDGDYVTVHSEYSGPLVVFDVFKFEDGKIVEHWATGQESVQKTVNGHSMIDGPTEIYDLDKTSENKALIKEWEDVLINRDYGKIKNFFDDDNYVQHNPLFKDGLSGRRKGHIELGKQGMDMELNKNHLIIGEGNFVLSVNEGNWRGEHVFIF
;
A
#
# COMPACT_ATOMS: atom_id res chain seq x y z
N MET A 1 -7.91 0.71 -31.07
CA MET A 1 -7.37 1.55 -29.97
C MET A 1 -6.85 0.60 -28.91
N ALA A 2 -5.66 0.82 -28.34
CA ALA A 2 -5.19 -0.01 -27.24
C ALA A 2 -6.14 0.16 -26.04
N SER A 3 -6.56 -0.94 -25.41
CA SER A 3 -7.35 -0.88 -24.19
C SER A 3 -6.53 -0.19 -23.10
N ILE A 4 -7.15 0.72 -22.35
CA ILE A 4 -6.53 1.35 -21.17
C ILE A 4 -6.25 0.27 -20.10
N SER A 5 -5.02 0.25 -19.58
CA SER A 5 -4.60 -0.72 -18.55
C SER A 5 -5.30 -0.47 -17.21
N ASN A 6 -5.39 -1.51 -16.37
CA ASN A 6 -5.99 -1.39 -15.03
C ASN A 6 -5.21 -0.39 -14.17
N LYS A 7 -3.88 -0.34 -14.29
CA LYS A 7 -3.02 0.66 -13.65
C LYS A 7 -3.45 2.10 -13.95
N LYS A 8 -3.78 2.39 -15.21
CA LYS A 8 -4.23 3.74 -15.61
C LYS A 8 -5.63 4.05 -15.09
N ARG A 9 -6.50 3.05 -14.99
CA ARG A 9 -7.84 3.19 -14.40
C ARG A 9 -7.77 3.47 -12.90
N ALA A 10 -6.93 2.74 -12.17
CA ALA A 10 -6.71 2.94 -10.73
C ALA A 10 -6.14 4.32 -10.42
N ILE A 11 -5.11 4.76 -11.16
CA ILE A 11 -4.55 6.11 -11.02
C ILE A 11 -5.63 7.17 -11.28
N ALA A 12 -6.39 7.04 -12.36
CA ALA A 12 -7.45 7.97 -12.67
C ALA A 12 -8.58 7.97 -11.63
N PHE A 13 -8.88 6.82 -11.02
CA PHE A 13 -9.83 6.72 -9.91
C PHE A 13 -9.37 7.60 -8.75
N ILE A 14 -8.12 7.47 -8.32
CA ILE A 14 -7.55 8.28 -7.23
C ILE A 14 -7.56 9.78 -7.60
N ILE A 15 -7.04 10.12 -8.78
CA ILE A 15 -6.97 11.52 -9.24
C ILE A 15 -8.36 12.13 -9.51
N SER A 16 -9.41 11.31 -9.67
CA SER A 16 -10.77 11.83 -9.83
C SER A 16 -11.23 12.63 -8.62
N PHE A 17 -10.76 12.29 -7.41
CA PHE A 17 -11.13 13.00 -6.18
C PHE A 17 -10.55 14.42 -6.13
N GLU A 18 -9.35 14.63 -6.65
CA GLU A 18 -8.75 15.97 -6.82
C GLU A 18 -9.43 16.73 -7.97
N THR A 19 -9.63 16.08 -9.11
CA THR A 19 -10.09 16.75 -10.34
C THR A 19 -11.61 16.97 -10.41
N GLY A 20 -12.38 16.34 -9.52
CA GLY A 20 -13.84 16.32 -9.57
C GLY A 20 -14.43 15.54 -10.74
N ASN A 21 -13.64 14.70 -11.43
CA ASN A 21 -14.11 13.94 -12.58
C ASN A 21 -14.91 12.69 -12.19
N ARG A 22 -16.15 12.92 -11.76
CA ARG A 22 -17.12 11.89 -11.34
C ARG A 22 -17.32 10.77 -12.37
N GLN A 23 -17.17 11.07 -13.67
CA GLN A 23 -17.36 10.08 -14.74
C GLN A 23 -16.38 8.91 -14.67
N ILE A 24 -15.23 9.07 -14.00
CA ILE A 24 -14.30 7.96 -13.77
C ILE A 24 -14.97 6.87 -12.92
N ILE A 25 -15.61 7.25 -11.82
CA ILE A 25 -16.31 6.32 -10.94
C ILE A 25 -17.51 5.70 -11.68
N GLU A 26 -18.34 6.53 -12.32
CA GLU A 26 -19.52 6.08 -13.05
C GLU A 26 -19.20 5.02 -14.13
N ASN A 27 -18.09 5.24 -14.86
CA ASN A 27 -17.73 4.40 -15.99
C ASN A 27 -16.85 3.22 -15.62
N TRP A 28 -16.01 3.29 -14.60
CA TRP A 28 -14.98 2.28 -14.33
C TRP A 28 -15.14 1.54 -13.01
N VAL A 29 -16.14 1.88 -12.19
CA VAL A 29 -16.46 1.12 -10.97
C VAL A 29 -17.67 0.23 -11.24
N SER A 30 -17.67 -0.98 -10.65
CA SER A 30 -18.79 -1.93 -10.70
C SER A 30 -19.94 -1.44 -9.84
N GLU A 31 -21.18 -1.82 -10.17
CA GLU A 31 -22.35 -1.53 -9.32
C GLU A 31 -22.18 -2.14 -7.92
N ASP A 32 -21.66 -3.37 -7.86
CA ASP A 32 -21.46 -4.15 -6.63
C ASP A 32 -20.08 -3.90 -5.97
N TYR A 33 -19.53 -2.69 -6.15
CA TYR A 33 -18.23 -2.30 -5.60
C TYR A 33 -18.17 -2.45 -4.08
N THR A 34 -17.14 -3.12 -3.56
CA THR A 34 -16.90 -3.29 -2.12
C THR A 34 -15.69 -2.46 -1.66
N PRO A 35 -15.90 -1.35 -0.93
CA PRO A 35 -14.83 -0.64 -0.24
C PRO A 35 -14.52 -1.31 1.11
N HIS A 36 -13.24 -1.42 1.45
CA HIS A 36 -12.79 -1.86 2.77
C HIS A 36 -12.39 -0.67 3.65
N TYR A 37 -13.19 0.40 3.58
CA TYR A 37 -13.03 1.59 4.42
C TYR A 37 -14.15 1.63 5.47
N PRO A 38 -13.86 1.85 6.76
CA PRO A 38 -14.87 1.73 7.82
C PRO A 38 -16.14 2.57 7.62
N ASP A 39 -16.01 3.71 6.93
CA ASP A 39 -17.07 4.72 6.82
C ASP A 39 -17.80 4.74 5.46
N VAL A 40 -17.42 3.88 4.52
CA VAL A 40 -18.05 3.83 3.18
C VAL A 40 -18.83 2.53 3.04
N ARG A 41 -20.14 2.64 2.77
CA ARG A 41 -21.00 1.48 2.51
C ARG A 41 -20.68 0.87 1.14
N ASP A 42 -20.93 -0.42 0.99
CA ASP A 42 -20.90 -1.13 -0.29
C ASP A 42 -21.80 -0.49 -1.36
N GLY A 43 -21.35 -0.64 -2.60
CA GLY A 43 -22.03 -0.24 -3.83
C GLY A 43 -21.51 1.08 -4.41
N LYS A 44 -21.56 1.20 -5.73
CA LYS A 44 -21.11 2.41 -6.45
C LYS A 44 -21.83 3.68 -6.00
N ASP A 45 -23.12 3.60 -5.69
CA ASP A 45 -23.89 4.76 -5.25
C ASP A 45 -23.33 5.36 -3.95
N ALA A 46 -22.93 4.51 -2.99
CA ALA A 46 -22.34 4.98 -1.74
C ALA A 46 -20.96 5.62 -1.97
N LEU A 47 -20.16 5.08 -2.90
CA LEU A 47 -18.91 5.70 -3.31
C LEU A 47 -19.14 7.06 -3.97
N LEU A 48 -20.17 7.21 -4.81
CA LEU A 48 -20.52 8.48 -5.44
C LEU A 48 -20.97 9.53 -4.41
N ASP A 49 -21.75 9.14 -3.40
CA ASP A 49 -22.14 10.03 -2.30
C ASP A 49 -20.91 10.50 -1.49
N TYR A 50 -19.95 9.59 -1.24
CA TYR A 50 -18.70 9.90 -0.59
C TYR A 50 -17.83 10.85 -1.44
N PHE A 51 -17.74 10.57 -2.74
CA PHE A 51 -17.06 11.44 -3.71
C PHE A 51 -17.63 12.87 -3.67
N ASP A 52 -18.95 13.02 -3.77
CA ASP A 52 -19.63 14.32 -3.74
C ASP A 52 -19.41 15.07 -2.41
N THR A 53 -19.16 14.34 -1.31
CA THR A 53 -18.76 14.92 -0.03
C THR A 53 -17.32 15.44 -0.05
N LEU A 54 -16.38 14.66 -0.60
CA LEU A 54 -14.98 15.06 -0.72
C LEU A 54 -14.78 16.24 -1.68
N GLN A 55 -15.67 16.44 -2.66
CA GLN A 55 -15.63 17.62 -3.55
C GLN A 55 -15.82 18.97 -2.82
N LYS A 56 -16.17 18.97 -1.53
CA LYS A 56 -16.32 20.19 -0.72
C LYS A 56 -15.01 20.64 -0.08
N ILE A 57 -13.95 19.84 -0.19
CA ILE A 57 -12.61 20.14 0.33
C ILE A 57 -11.60 20.10 -0.82
N ASP A 58 -10.54 20.89 -0.69
CA ASP A 58 -9.47 20.93 -1.67
C ASP A 58 -8.44 19.84 -1.32
N ILE A 59 -8.35 18.82 -2.19
CA ILE A 59 -7.45 17.68 -2.03
C ILE A 59 -6.49 17.70 -3.22
N ILE A 60 -5.19 17.68 -2.93
CA ILE A 60 -4.15 17.49 -3.93
C ILE A 60 -3.56 16.10 -3.70
N ILE A 61 -3.39 15.33 -4.78
CA ILE A 61 -2.93 13.94 -4.72
C ILE A 61 -1.74 13.73 -5.67
N ASP A 62 -0.59 13.42 -5.08
CA ASP A 62 0.62 13.07 -5.81
C ASP A 62 0.76 11.54 -5.90
N ILE A 63 0.61 10.99 -7.10
CA ILE A 63 0.92 9.58 -7.35
C ILE A 63 2.43 9.37 -7.38
N ARG A 64 2.94 8.50 -6.49
CA ARG A 64 4.38 8.22 -6.37
C ARG A 64 4.79 7.02 -7.21
N ARG A 65 4.04 5.92 -7.14
CA ARG A 65 4.30 4.69 -7.89
C ARG A 65 3.03 3.82 -7.95
N ALA A 66 2.93 2.98 -8.98
CA ALA A 66 1.82 2.05 -9.14
C ALA A 66 2.28 0.78 -9.88
N ILE A 67 1.83 -0.37 -9.39
CA ILE A 67 2.11 -1.68 -10.01
C ILE A 67 0.83 -2.44 -10.32
N GLU A 68 0.85 -3.23 -11.39
CA GLU A 68 -0.26 -4.05 -11.89
C GLU A 68 0.20 -5.51 -11.99
N ASP A 69 -0.55 -6.41 -11.37
CA ASP A 69 -0.27 -7.85 -11.30
C ASP A 69 -1.58 -8.63 -11.48
N GLY A 70 -1.82 -9.07 -12.71
CA GLY A 70 -3.09 -9.67 -13.12
C GLY A 70 -4.26 -8.72 -12.89
N ASP A 71 -5.21 -9.16 -12.06
CA ASP A 71 -6.43 -8.41 -11.75
C ASP A 71 -6.25 -7.39 -10.62
N TYR A 72 -5.05 -7.30 -10.02
CA TYR A 72 -4.77 -6.39 -8.92
C TYR A 72 -3.89 -5.23 -9.35
N VAL A 73 -4.17 -4.05 -8.82
CA VAL A 73 -3.32 -2.87 -8.93
C VAL A 73 -3.11 -2.30 -7.55
N THR A 74 -1.88 -1.91 -7.23
CA THR A 74 -1.64 -1.03 -6.08
C THR A 74 -1.07 0.30 -6.50
N VAL A 75 -1.45 1.36 -5.78
CA VAL A 75 -0.99 2.72 -5.96
C VAL A 75 -0.49 3.27 -4.63
N HIS A 76 0.68 3.90 -4.66
CA HIS A 76 1.25 4.64 -3.54
C HIS A 76 1.14 6.13 -3.83
N SER A 77 0.53 6.89 -2.93
CA SER A 77 0.22 8.31 -3.12
C SER A 77 0.40 9.14 -1.85
N GLU A 78 0.62 10.44 -2.03
CA GLU A 78 0.63 11.44 -0.96
C GLU A 78 -0.49 12.47 -1.19
N TYR A 79 -1.21 12.82 -0.13
CA TYR A 79 -2.34 13.74 -0.13
C TYR A 79 -2.00 15.03 0.63
N SER A 80 -2.59 16.16 0.24
CA SER A 80 -2.45 17.48 0.90
C SER A 80 -2.89 17.51 2.38
N GLY A 81 -3.67 16.53 2.83
CA GLY A 81 -4.08 16.30 4.23
C GLY A 81 -3.05 15.52 5.05
N PRO A 82 -1.78 15.96 5.02
CA PRO A 82 -0.55 15.16 5.03
C PRO A 82 -0.73 13.64 5.20
N LEU A 83 -1.28 12.93 4.21
CA LEU A 83 -1.52 11.48 4.30
C LEU A 83 -0.74 10.73 3.21
N VAL A 84 0.00 9.70 3.60
CA VAL A 84 0.62 8.74 2.67
C VAL A 84 -0.23 7.48 2.64
N VAL A 85 -0.63 7.03 1.45
CA VAL A 85 -1.62 5.97 1.27
C VAL A 85 -1.10 4.91 0.31
N PHE A 86 -1.34 3.65 0.65
CA PHE A 86 -1.34 2.54 -0.28
C PHE A 86 -2.77 2.09 -0.56
N ASP A 87 -3.18 2.19 -1.81
CA ASP A 87 -4.43 1.66 -2.31
C ASP A 87 -4.19 0.32 -3.00
N VAL A 88 -5.12 -0.62 -2.86
CA VAL A 88 -5.16 -1.89 -3.58
C VAL A 88 -6.53 -2.00 -4.24
N PHE A 89 -6.55 -2.23 -5.55
CA PHE A 89 -7.76 -2.38 -6.35
C PHE A 89 -7.80 -3.78 -6.95
N LYS A 90 -8.97 -4.41 -6.91
CA LYS A 90 -9.27 -5.61 -7.70
C LYS A 90 -10.13 -5.23 -8.89
N PHE A 91 -9.81 -5.80 -10.05
CA PHE A 91 -10.53 -5.59 -11.30
C PHE A 91 -11.21 -6.86 -11.78
N GLU A 92 -12.41 -6.71 -12.34
CA GLU A 92 -13.09 -7.76 -13.12
C GLU A 92 -13.71 -7.07 -14.35
N ASP A 93 -13.52 -7.65 -15.55
CA ASP A 93 -14.01 -7.11 -16.83
C ASP A 93 -13.68 -5.62 -17.05
N GLY A 94 -12.51 -5.18 -16.58
CA GLY A 94 -12.03 -3.79 -16.70
C GLY A 94 -12.76 -2.79 -15.79
N LYS A 95 -13.50 -3.28 -14.80
CA LYS A 95 -14.16 -2.51 -13.73
C LYS A 95 -13.47 -2.74 -12.39
N ILE A 96 -13.39 -1.71 -11.56
CA ILE A 96 -12.99 -1.84 -10.15
C ILE A 96 -14.17 -2.47 -9.40
N VAL A 97 -13.93 -3.65 -8.83
CA VAL A 97 -14.94 -4.38 -8.04
C VAL A 97 -14.70 -4.31 -6.54
N GLU A 98 -13.45 -4.09 -6.12
CA GLU A 98 -13.08 -4.10 -4.71
C GLU A 98 -11.88 -3.19 -4.49
N HIS A 99 -11.84 -2.52 -3.34
CA HIS A 99 -10.79 -1.55 -3.00
C HIS A 99 -10.47 -1.59 -1.51
N TRP A 100 -9.18 -1.64 -1.21
CA TRP A 100 -8.63 -1.48 0.13
C TRP A 100 -7.66 -0.31 0.14
N ALA A 101 -7.59 0.40 1.26
CA ALA A 101 -6.58 1.44 1.46
C ALA A 101 -6.04 1.38 2.89
N THR A 102 -4.74 1.62 3.04
CA THR A 102 -4.12 1.92 4.34
C THR A 102 -3.37 3.23 4.23
N GLY A 103 -3.48 4.05 5.27
CA GLY A 103 -2.92 5.40 5.28
C GLY A 103 -2.23 5.71 6.59
N GLN A 104 -1.16 6.50 6.52
CA GLN A 104 -0.48 7.05 7.67
C GLN A 104 -0.23 8.55 7.46
N GLU A 105 -0.39 9.36 8.51
CA GLU A 105 0.02 10.76 8.48
C GLU A 105 1.52 10.86 8.14
N SER A 106 1.84 11.67 7.14
CA SER A 106 3.21 11.99 6.77
C SER A 106 3.91 12.74 7.91
N VAL A 107 5.19 12.47 8.11
CA VAL A 107 6.00 13.17 9.11
C VAL A 107 7.06 14.04 8.45
N GLN A 108 7.27 15.22 9.02
CA GLN A 108 8.28 16.18 8.51
C GLN A 108 9.72 15.78 8.86
N LYS A 109 9.90 14.94 9.90
CA LYS A 109 11.20 14.48 10.35
C LYS A 109 11.14 12.98 10.59
N THR A 110 11.98 12.24 9.88
CA THR A 110 12.18 10.82 10.08
C THR A 110 13.47 10.56 10.84
N VAL A 111 13.53 9.41 11.49
CA VAL A 111 14.75 8.97 12.18
C VAL A 111 15.86 8.67 11.16
N ASN A 112 15.56 8.09 10.01
CA ASN A 112 16.55 7.77 8.97
C ASN A 112 16.97 8.96 8.08
N GLY A 113 16.16 10.02 7.99
CA GLY A 113 16.43 11.20 7.16
C GLY A 113 15.85 11.14 5.75
N HIS A 114 15.23 10.02 5.38
CA HIS A 114 14.44 9.86 4.14
C HIS A 114 13.00 10.27 4.39
N SER A 115 12.31 10.71 3.35
CA SER A 115 10.85 10.85 3.41
C SER A 115 10.17 9.47 3.37
N MET A 116 8.87 9.43 3.66
CA MET A 116 8.09 8.19 3.57
C MET A 116 7.85 7.73 2.12
N ILE A 117 8.22 8.55 1.14
CA ILE A 117 7.77 8.45 -0.26
C ILE A 117 8.88 8.54 -1.30
N ASP A 118 10.10 8.90 -0.90
CA ASP A 118 11.26 8.92 -1.80
C ASP A 118 11.70 7.49 -2.18
N GLY A 119 12.89 7.38 -2.78
CA GLY A 119 13.38 6.15 -3.37
C GLY A 119 12.89 5.91 -4.81
N PRO A 120 13.17 4.72 -5.38
CA PRO A 120 12.89 4.42 -6.78
C PRO A 120 11.40 4.53 -7.14
N THR A 121 11.13 4.93 -8.39
CA THR A 121 9.79 4.96 -8.98
C THR A 121 9.73 4.18 -10.31
N GLU A 122 10.88 3.91 -10.92
CA GLU A 122 10.98 3.17 -12.17
C GLU A 122 10.90 1.66 -11.93
N ILE A 123 10.08 0.98 -12.73
CA ILE A 123 9.92 -0.46 -12.71
C ILE A 123 10.94 -1.08 -13.69
N TYR A 124 11.75 -2.00 -13.20
CA TYR A 124 12.71 -2.80 -13.96
C TYR A 124 12.73 -4.25 -13.44
N ASP A 125 13.57 -5.12 -14.00
CA ASP A 125 13.65 -6.55 -13.65
C ASP A 125 12.29 -7.28 -13.78
N LEU A 126 11.49 -6.93 -14.80
CA LEU A 126 10.17 -7.53 -15.05
C LEU A 126 10.23 -9.07 -15.18
N ASP A 127 11.33 -9.60 -15.69
CA ASP A 127 11.61 -11.04 -15.77
C ASP A 127 11.78 -11.72 -14.40
N LYS A 128 12.08 -10.96 -13.34
CA LYS A 128 12.22 -11.46 -11.96
C LYS A 128 10.97 -11.27 -11.11
N THR A 129 9.86 -10.80 -11.67
CA THR A 129 8.62 -10.54 -10.91
C THR A 129 8.21 -11.73 -10.04
N SER A 130 8.18 -12.94 -10.61
CA SER A 130 7.79 -14.15 -9.87
C SER A 130 8.79 -14.52 -8.76
N GLU A 131 10.08 -14.32 -8.99
CA GLU A 131 11.13 -14.56 -7.99
C GLU A 131 11.01 -13.58 -6.83
N ASN A 132 10.84 -12.29 -7.11
CA ASN A 132 10.67 -11.25 -6.09
C ASN A 132 9.40 -11.48 -5.25
N LYS A 133 8.29 -11.87 -5.89
CA LYS A 133 7.06 -12.24 -5.16
C LYS A 133 7.28 -13.45 -4.24
N ALA A 134 8.02 -14.46 -4.69
CA ALA A 134 8.33 -15.63 -3.87
C ALA A 134 9.23 -15.27 -2.68
N LEU A 135 10.21 -14.39 -2.89
CA LEU A 135 11.08 -13.89 -1.83
C LEU A 135 10.29 -13.14 -0.75
N ILE A 136 9.37 -12.26 -1.14
CA ILE A 136 8.50 -11.56 -0.18
C ILE A 136 7.54 -12.54 0.51
N LYS A 137 7.04 -13.57 -0.20
CA LYS A 137 6.23 -14.60 0.46
C LYS A 137 6.97 -15.31 1.58
N GLU A 138 8.21 -15.72 1.32
CA GLU A 138 9.06 -16.35 2.34
C GLU A 138 9.36 -15.40 3.50
N TRP A 139 9.58 -14.11 3.19
CA TRP A 139 9.75 -13.06 4.20
C TRP A 139 8.53 -12.94 5.12
N GLU A 140 7.32 -12.86 4.57
CA GLU A 140 6.09 -12.80 5.38
C GLU A 140 5.90 -14.06 6.23
N ASP A 141 6.19 -15.24 5.68
CA ASP A 141 6.12 -16.50 6.42
C ASP A 141 7.14 -16.53 7.57
N VAL A 142 8.33 -15.93 7.41
CA VAL A 142 9.31 -15.76 8.50
C VAL A 142 8.77 -14.87 9.61
N LEU A 143 8.10 -13.76 9.28
CA LEU A 143 7.52 -12.85 10.27
C LEU A 143 6.34 -13.50 11.01
N ILE A 144 5.41 -14.12 10.30
CA ILE A 144 4.22 -14.79 10.86
C ILE A 144 4.64 -15.93 11.80
N ASN A 145 5.61 -16.76 11.39
CA ASN A 145 6.11 -17.86 12.22
C ASN A 145 7.13 -17.43 13.28
N ARG A 146 7.47 -16.14 13.34
CA ARG A 146 8.44 -15.55 14.28
C ARG A 146 9.83 -16.19 14.19
N ASP A 147 10.23 -16.65 12.99
CA ASP A 147 11.53 -17.28 12.72
C ASP A 147 12.63 -16.23 12.51
N TYR A 148 12.83 -15.38 13.51
CA TYR A 148 13.67 -14.18 13.41
C TYR A 148 15.16 -14.48 13.13
N GLY A 149 15.59 -15.75 13.25
CA GLY A 149 16.92 -16.19 12.85
C GLY A 149 17.18 -16.11 11.33
N LYS A 150 16.12 -16.11 10.51
CA LYS A 150 16.19 -16.04 9.05
C LYS A 150 16.16 -14.63 8.47
N ILE A 151 15.85 -13.60 9.27
CA ILE A 151 15.69 -12.21 8.79
C ILE A 151 16.89 -11.75 7.95
N LYS A 152 18.12 -12.06 8.37
CA LYS A 152 19.34 -11.65 7.66
C LYS A 152 19.45 -12.16 6.21
N ASN A 153 18.67 -13.16 5.82
CA ASN A 153 18.69 -13.71 4.47
C ASN A 153 18.02 -12.79 3.44
N PHE A 154 17.25 -11.79 3.90
CA PHE A 154 16.41 -10.93 3.06
C PHE A 154 16.94 -9.50 2.92
N PHE A 155 18.02 -9.14 3.62
CA PHE A 155 18.54 -7.77 3.63
C PHE A 155 20.02 -7.76 3.24
N ASP A 156 20.43 -6.71 2.55
CA ASP A 156 21.83 -6.34 2.38
C ASP A 156 22.34 -5.64 3.66
N ASP A 157 22.30 -6.37 4.77
CA ASP A 157 22.73 -5.95 6.11
C ASP A 157 22.41 -4.48 6.43
N ASP A 158 23.43 -3.64 6.63
CA ASP A 158 23.29 -2.23 6.98
C ASP A 158 23.30 -1.29 5.76
N ASN A 159 23.32 -1.82 4.54
CA ASN A 159 23.03 -1.08 3.30
C ASN A 159 21.52 -0.96 3.03
N TYR A 160 20.68 -1.68 3.79
CA TYR A 160 19.22 -1.60 3.70
C TYR A 160 18.71 -0.17 3.98
N VAL A 161 18.08 0.44 2.97
CA VAL A 161 17.39 1.73 3.09
C VAL A 161 15.91 1.49 3.39
N GLN A 162 15.34 2.24 4.33
CA GLN A 162 13.93 2.13 4.65
C GLN A 162 13.25 3.48 4.84
N HIS A 163 11.93 3.48 4.68
CA HIS A 163 11.11 4.69 4.74
C HIS A 163 10.20 4.73 5.99
N ASN A 164 10.35 3.77 6.92
CA ASN A 164 9.64 3.82 8.20
C ASN A 164 10.14 5.03 9.02
N PRO A 165 9.27 5.95 9.43
CA PRO A 165 9.69 7.21 10.06
C PRO A 165 10.35 7.03 11.43
N LEU A 166 10.11 5.90 12.11
CA LEU A 166 10.56 5.64 13.47
C LEU A 166 11.91 4.90 13.53
N PHE A 167 12.35 4.28 12.42
CA PHE A 167 13.52 3.41 12.42
C PHE A 167 14.67 3.99 11.59
N LYS A 168 15.89 3.83 12.09
CA LYS A 168 17.12 4.11 11.31
C LYS A 168 17.28 3.10 10.18
N ASP A 169 17.98 3.50 9.13
CA ASP A 169 18.46 2.58 8.09
C ASP A 169 19.30 1.43 8.65
N GLY A 170 19.45 0.42 7.80
CA GLY A 170 20.17 -0.80 8.07
C GLY A 170 19.39 -1.79 8.92
N LEU A 171 19.72 -3.06 8.77
CA LEU A 171 19.14 -4.14 9.57
C LEU A 171 19.40 -3.92 11.08
N SER A 172 20.55 -3.34 11.44
CA SER A 172 20.86 -2.91 12.81
C SER A 172 19.91 -1.83 13.32
N GLY A 173 19.59 -0.83 12.49
CA GLY A 173 18.65 0.24 12.81
C GLY A 173 17.23 -0.27 13.00
N ARG A 174 16.75 -1.10 12.05
CA ARG A 174 15.46 -1.80 12.14
C ARG A 174 15.34 -2.61 13.44
N ARG A 175 16.36 -3.39 13.78
CA ARG A 175 16.36 -4.23 14.98
C ARG A 175 16.24 -3.42 16.26
N LYS A 176 17.01 -2.33 16.39
CA LYS A 176 16.92 -1.42 17.55
C LYS A 176 15.53 -0.80 17.66
N GLY A 177 14.95 -0.40 16.54
CA GLY A 177 13.59 0.14 16.47
C GLY A 177 12.54 -0.82 17.04
N HIS A 178 12.54 -2.07 16.59
CA HIS A 178 11.59 -3.08 17.09
C HIS A 178 11.80 -3.39 18.58
N ILE A 179 13.06 -3.52 19.04
CA ILE A 179 13.34 -3.71 20.47
C ILE A 179 12.76 -2.57 21.31
N GLU A 180 12.83 -1.33 20.82
CA GLU A 180 12.32 -0.18 21.56
C GLU A 180 10.78 -0.10 21.56
N LEU A 181 10.13 -0.41 20.43
CA LEU A 181 8.66 -0.52 20.40
C LEU A 181 8.16 -1.64 21.31
N GLY A 182 8.85 -2.78 21.35
CA GLY A 182 8.44 -3.90 22.18
C GLY A 182 8.52 -3.63 23.68
N LYS A 183 9.52 -2.85 24.14
CA LYS A 183 9.55 -2.35 25.52
C LYS A 183 8.34 -1.50 25.88
N GLN A 184 7.69 -0.89 24.89
CA GLN A 184 6.52 -0.04 25.05
C GLN A 184 5.21 -0.82 24.81
N GLY A 185 5.27 -2.14 24.58
CA GLY A 185 4.11 -2.97 24.27
C GLY A 185 3.48 -2.62 22.91
N MET A 186 4.26 -2.05 22.00
CA MET A 186 3.83 -1.65 20.65
C MET A 186 4.38 -2.58 19.56
N ASP A 187 4.70 -3.82 19.92
CA ASP A 187 5.07 -4.84 18.95
C ASP A 187 3.90 -5.07 17.99
N MET A 188 4.24 -5.11 16.71
CA MET A 188 3.33 -5.50 15.64
C MET A 188 3.44 -7.01 15.45
N GLU A 189 2.31 -7.70 15.49
CA GLU A 189 2.24 -9.14 15.26
C GLU A 189 1.55 -9.41 13.93
N LEU A 190 2.26 -10.04 12.98
CA LEU A 190 1.63 -10.52 11.74
C LEU A 190 1.04 -11.91 11.97
N ASN A 191 -0.21 -12.09 11.54
CA ASN A 191 -0.95 -13.34 11.71
C ASN A 191 -1.14 -14.08 10.39
N LYS A 192 -1.38 -13.34 9.30
CA LYS A 192 -1.65 -13.93 7.99
C LYS A 192 -1.32 -12.96 6.86
N ASN A 193 -0.73 -13.49 5.80
CA ASN A 193 -0.56 -12.82 4.53
C ASN A 193 -1.73 -13.21 3.61
N HIS A 194 -2.45 -12.23 3.08
CA HIS A 194 -3.63 -12.43 2.23
C HIS A 194 -3.31 -12.30 0.75
N LEU A 195 -2.41 -11.37 0.38
CA LEU A 195 -2.11 -11.06 -1.01
C LEU A 195 -0.67 -10.62 -1.19
N ILE A 196 -0.09 -10.95 -2.35
CA ILE A 196 1.20 -10.45 -2.82
C ILE A 196 1.03 -9.99 -4.27
N ILE A 197 1.29 -8.70 -4.49
CA ILE A 197 1.19 -8.01 -5.79
C ILE A 197 2.62 -7.62 -6.18
N GLY A 198 3.09 -8.02 -7.36
CA GLY A 198 4.44 -7.70 -7.81
C GLY A 198 4.52 -7.33 -9.28
N GLU A 199 5.41 -6.39 -9.58
CA GLU A 199 5.78 -6.03 -10.95
C GLU A 199 7.25 -5.61 -10.96
N GLY A 200 8.09 -6.45 -11.56
CA GLY A 200 9.52 -6.25 -11.59
C GLY A 200 10.15 -6.19 -10.20
N ASN A 201 10.89 -5.12 -9.95
CA ASN A 201 11.58 -4.83 -8.69
C ASN A 201 10.68 -4.37 -7.54
N PHE A 202 9.36 -4.22 -7.74
CA PHE A 202 8.41 -3.81 -6.71
C PHE A 202 7.49 -4.95 -6.33
N VAL A 203 7.27 -5.12 -5.03
CA VAL A 203 6.30 -6.07 -4.47
C VAL A 203 5.63 -5.43 -3.26
N LEU A 204 4.31 -5.55 -3.17
CA LEU A 204 3.49 -5.22 -2.01
C LEU A 204 2.94 -6.50 -1.39
N SER A 205 2.95 -6.59 -0.06
CA SER A 205 2.34 -7.68 0.71
C SER A 205 1.19 -7.14 1.55
N VAL A 206 0.00 -7.69 1.39
CA VAL A 206 -1.17 -7.34 2.22
C VAL A 206 -1.31 -8.36 3.33
N ASN A 207 -1.15 -7.91 4.56
CA ASN A 207 -1.16 -8.72 5.76
C ASN A 207 -2.28 -8.29 6.72
N GLU A 208 -2.66 -9.20 7.61
CA GLU A 208 -3.40 -8.86 8.82
C GLU A 208 -2.61 -9.24 10.06
N GLY A 209 -2.86 -8.52 11.14
CA GLY A 209 -2.10 -8.64 12.36
C GLY A 209 -2.81 -8.05 13.57
N ASN A 210 -2.08 -7.95 14.67
CA ASN A 210 -2.47 -7.20 15.84
C ASN A 210 -1.45 -6.09 16.10
N TRP A 211 -1.96 -4.91 16.44
CA TRP A 211 -1.14 -3.81 16.91
C TRP A 211 -1.84 -3.15 18.09
N ARG A 212 -1.15 -3.06 19.24
CA ARG A 212 -1.68 -2.50 20.50
C ARG A 212 -2.98 -3.17 20.97
N GLY A 213 -3.15 -4.46 20.67
CA GLY A 213 -4.33 -5.25 21.05
C GLY A 213 -5.50 -5.16 20.06
N GLU A 214 -5.38 -4.36 19.01
CA GLU A 214 -6.40 -4.22 17.97
C GLU A 214 -6.00 -4.98 16.70
N HIS A 215 -7.00 -5.58 16.03
CA HIS A 215 -6.80 -6.17 14.70
C HIS A 215 -6.55 -5.07 13.68
N VAL A 216 -5.55 -5.26 12.83
CA VAL A 216 -5.13 -4.29 11.82
C VAL A 216 -4.79 -4.98 10.50
N PHE A 217 -5.02 -4.26 9.40
CA PHE A 217 -4.46 -4.60 8.09
C PHE A 217 -3.18 -3.79 7.86
N ILE A 218 -2.17 -4.42 7.27
CA ILE A 218 -0.82 -3.88 7.11
C ILE A 218 -0.40 -4.13 5.65
N PHE A 219 -0.13 -3.06 4.91
CA PHE A 219 0.31 -3.13 3.51
C PHE A 219 1.80 -2.74 3.42
#